data_AF-A0A2E8R9E6-F1
#
_entry.id   AF-A0A2E8R9E6-F1
#
_cell.length_a   1.000
_cell.length_b   1.000
_cell.length_c   1.000
_cell.angle_alpha   90.00
_cell.angle_beta   90.00
_cell.angle_gamma   90.00
#
_symmetry.space_group_name_H-M   'P 1'
#
loop_
_entity.id
_entity.type
_entity.pdbx_description
1 polymer ?
#
loop_
_entity_poly.entity_id
_entity_poly.type
_entity_poly.pdbx_seq_one_letter_code
_entity_poly.pdbx_strand_id
1 'polypeptide(L)' 'MSDMKKLGKVLDKQINGGYVCYGYPTNEKEFRKMFRKVMYEDINGNAVLSSNPDDFGLTWTQLKAELDKL' A
#
# COMPACT_ATOMS: atom_id res chain seq x y z
N MET A 1 -16.51 9.88 2.33
CA MET A 1 -15.68 8.80 1.75
C MET A 1 -15.28 7.87 2.89
N SER A 2 -15.52 6.57 2.78
CA SER A 2 -15.05 5.60 3.78
C SER A 2 -13.52 5.55 3.82
N ASP A 3 -12.93 5.31 5.00
CA ASP A 3 -11.47 5.37 5.22
C ASP A 3 -10.67 4.46 4.27
N MET A 4 -11.23 3.31 3.90
CA MET A 4 -10.67 2.42 2.87
C MET A 4 -10.51 3.09 1.50
N LYS A 5 -11.45 3.95 1.08
CA LYS A 5 -11.34 4.67 -0.21
C LYS A 5 -10.25 5.73 -0.17
N LYS A 6 -10.08 6.43 0.96
CA LYS A 6 -9.00 7.39 1.14
C LYS A 6 -7.64 6.67 1.10
N LEU A 7 -7.53 5.55 1.81
CA LEU A 7 -6.33 4.72 1.84
C LEU A 7 -5.93 4.26 0.44
N GLY A 8 -6.86 3.68 -0.32
CA GLY A 8 -6.62 3.30 -1.71
C GLY A 8 -6.17 4.48 -2.57
N LYS A 9 -6.83 5.64 -2.45
CA LYS A 9 -6.44 6.83 -3.23
C LYS A 9 -5.03 7.32 -2.89
N VAL A 10 -4.64 7.32 -1.62
CA VAL A 10 -3.28 7.71 -1.20
C VAL A 10 -2.25 6.72 -1.73
N LEU A 11 -2.53 5.42 -1.63
CA LEU A 11 -1.66 4.37 -2.12
C LEU A 11 -1.51 4.43 -3.64
N ASP A 12 -2.59 4.61 -4.39
CA ASP A 12 -2.57 4.76 -5.85
C ASP A 12 -1.77 5.99 -6.31
N LYS A 13 -1.87 7.09 -5.55
CA LYS A 13 -1.13 8.32 -5.82
C LYS A 13 0.38 8.18 -5.53
N GLN A 14 0.74 7.43 -4.50
CA GLN A 14 2.14 7.32 -4.03
C GLN A 14 2.87 6.13 -4.65
N ILE A 15 2.18 5.02 -4.87
CA ILE A 15 2.75 3.79 -5.41
C ILE A 15 2.53 3.78 -6.91
N ASN A 16 3.63 3.88 -7.64
CA ASN A 16 3.62 3.65 -9.07
C ASN A 16 3.65 2.14 -9.35
N GLY A 17 2.48 1.52 -9.44
CA GLY A 17 2.33 0.08 -9.70
C GLY A 17 1.15 -0.55 -8.96
N GLY A 18 0.98 -1.86 -9.14
CA GLY A 18 -0.04 -2.61 -8.41
C GLY A 18 0.30 -2.73 -6.92
N TYR A 19 -0.71 -2.74 -6.07
CA TYR A 19 -0.54 -3.06 -4.66
C TYR A 19 -1.81 -3.73 -4.12
N VAL A 20 -1.63 -4.48 -3.04
CA VAL A 20 -2.72 -5.18 -2.36
C VAL A 20 -2.65 -4.80 -0.89
N CYS A 21 -3.77 -4.31 -0.36
CA CYS A 21 -3.95 -4.09 1.07
C CYS A 21 -5.17 -4.86 1.53
N TYR A 22 -4.98 -5.82 2.43
CA TYR A 22 -6.04 -6.72 2.89
C TYR A 22 -6.96 -6.11 3.96
N GLY A 23 -6.81 -4.83 4.30
CA GLY A 23 -7.61 -4.20 5.33
C GLY A 23 -7.29 -2.73 5.55
N TYR A 24 -7.84 -2.18 6.63
CA TYR A 24 -7.50 -0.84 7.11
C TYR A 24 -6.50 -0.96 8.28
N PRO A 25 -5.19 -0.86 8.01
CA PRO A 25 -4.22 -0.87 9.07
C PRO A 25 -4.40 0.38 9.94
N THR A 26 -4.33 0.22 11.26
CA THR A 26 -4.43 1.34 12.22
C THR A 26 -3.06 1.84 12.68
N ASN A 27 -2.03 1.02 12.45
CA ASN A 27 -0.67 1.24 12.88
C ASN A 27 0.31 0.74 11.81
N GLU A 28 1.55 1.23 11.85
CA GLU A 28 2.58 0.89 10.87
C GLU A 28 2.84 -0.63 10.80
N LYS A 29 2.80 -1.32 11.94
CA LYS A 29 3.09 -2.74 12.04
C LYS A 29 2.04 -3.56 11.29
N GLU A 30 0.77 -3.20 11.44
CA GLU A 30 -0.32 -3.77 10.66
C GLU A 30 -0.26 -3.38 9.20
N PHE A 31 0.10 -2.13 8.89
CA PHE A 31 0.29 -1.71 7.51
C PHE A 31 1.31 -2.60 6.81
N ARG A 32 2.51 -2.76 7.40
CA ARG A 32 3.56 -3.63 6.82
C ARG A 32 3.13 -5.10 6.72
N LYS A 33 2.25 -5.57 7.59
CA LYS A 33 1.70 -6.94 7.53
C LYS A 33 0.62 -7.11 6.47
N MET A 34 -0.27 -6.14 6.33
CA MET A 34 -1.45 -6.19 5.46
C MET A 34 -1.19 -5.64 4.06
N PHE A 35 -0.18 -4.79 3.92
CA PHE A 35 0.22 -4.17 2.67
C PHE A 35 1.26 -5.03 1.95
N ARG A 36 1.05 -5.20 0.65
CA ARG A 36 1.91 -5.93 -0.28
C ARG A 36 2.03 -5.12 -1.56
N LYS A 37 3.26 -4.82 -1.99
CA LYS A 37 3.49 -4.13 -3.26
C LYS A 37 3.65 -5.16 -4.37
N VAL A 38 2.99 -4.96 -5.50
CA VAL A 38 3.27 -5.75 -6.72
C VAL A 38 4.56 -5.22 -7.33
N MET A 39 5.57 -6.08 -7.43
CA MET A 39 6.86 -5.74 -8.03
C MET A 39 6.80 -5.91 -9.54
N TYR A 40 6.41 -7.09 -9.98
CA TYR A 40 6.29 -7.44 -11.39
C TYR A 40 5.30 -8.59 -11.55
N GLU A 41 4.85 -8.81 -12.78
CA GLU A 41 4.08 -9.97 -13.16
C GLU A 41 5.05 -11.04 -13.68
N ASP A 42 5.01 -12.23 -13.10
CA ASP A 42 5.82 -13.37 -13.55
C ASP A 42 5.31 -13.90 -14.91
N ILE A 43 6.09 -14.73 -15.60
CA ILE A 43 5.76 -15.25 -16.94
C ILE A 43 4.40 -15.97 -17.02
N ASN A 44 3.91 -16.48 -15.88
CA ASN A 44 2.60 -17.12 -15.76
C ASN A 44 1.44 -16.14 -15.47
N GLY A 45 1.65 -14.82 -15.52
CA GLY A 45 0.63 -13.82 -15.21
C GLY A 45 0.36 -13.65 -13.71
N ASN A 46 1.27 -14.14 -12.86
CA ASN A 46 1.13 -14.02 -11.41
C ASN A 46 1.83 -12.78 -10.90
N ALA A 47 1.11 -11.92 -10.19
CA ALA A 47 1.69 -10.77 -9.52
C ALA A 47 2.65 -11.21 -8.40
N VAL A 48 3.93 -10.87 -8.55
CA VAL A 48 4.93 -11.08 -7.50
C VAL A 48 4.81 -9.95 -6.49
N LEU A 49 4.36 -10.32 -5.30
CA LEU A 49 4.12 -9.41 -4.19
C LEU A 49 5.37 -9.33 -3.30
N SER A 50 5.94 -8.13 -3.14
CA SER A 50 6.93 -7.85 -2.10
C SER A 50 6.25 -7.40 -0.81
N SER A 51 6.77 -7.90 0.31
CA SER A 51 6.39 -7.51 1.68
C SER A 51 7.41 -6.60 2.34
N ASN A 52 8.46 -6.21 1.61
CA ASN A 52 9.52 -5.37 2.16
C ASN A 52 9.07 -3.91 2.24
N PRO A 53 9.18 -3.28 3.42
CA PRO A 53 8.81 -1.87 3.59
C PRO A 53 9.66 -0.91 2.74
N ASP A 54 10.93 -1.25 2.48
CA ASP A 54 11.80 -0.48 1.59
C ASP A 54 11.30 -0.48 0.14
N ASP A 55 10.73 -1.60 -0.33
CA ASP A 55 10.17 -1.68 -1.68
C ASP A 55 8.91 -0.83 -1.82
N PHE A 56 8.18 -0.55 -0.73
CA PHE A 56 6.92 0.18 -0.81
C PHE A 56 7.10 1.59 -1.36
N GLY A 57 8.26 2.21 -1.16
CA GLY A 57 8.56 3.58 -1.59
C GLY A 57 7.78 4.64 -0.82
N LEU A 58 7.05 4.25 0.24
CA LEU A 58 6.32 5.15 1.12
C LEU A 58 6.32 4.63 2.55
N THR A 59 6.38 5.56 3.49
CA THR A 59 6.29 5.27 4.93
C THR A 59 4.87 5.42 5.44
N TRP A 60 4.54 4.70 6.52
CA TRP A 60 3.25 4.85 7.20
C TRP A 60 2.97 6.30 7.60
N THR A 61 4.01 7.05 7.98
CA THR A 61 3.91 8.47 8.33
C THR A 61 3.46 9.33 7.16
N GLN A 62 4.02 9.13 5.96
CA GLN A 62 3.58 9.84 4.74
C GLN A 62 2.14 9.49 4.39
N LEU A 63 1.79 8.21 4.50
CA LEU A 63 0.44 7.74 4.23
C LEU A 63 -0.57 8.35 5.20
N LYS A 64 -0.27 8.35 6.51
CA LYS A 64 -1.10 9.01 7.53
C LYS A 64 -1.25 10.51 7.28
N ALA A 65 -0.17 11.19 6.92
CA ALA A 65 -0.20 12.62 6.64
C ALA A 65 -1.07 12.95 5.41
N GLU A 66 -1.06 12.13 4.37
CA GLU A 66 -1.96 12.32 3.21
C GLU A 66 -3.39 11.91 3.53
N LEU A 67 -3.61 10.87 4.34
CA LEU A 67 -4.94 10.46 4.82
C LEU A 67 -5.61 11.55 5.66
N ASP A 68 -4.85 12.24 6.50
CA ASP A 68 -5.32 13.34 7.35
C ASP A 68 -5.71 14.58 6.53
N LYS A 69 -5.04 14.80 5.39
CA LYS A 69 -5.35 15.89 4.45
C LYS A 69 -6.58 15.65 3.56
N LEU A 70 -7.08 14.42 3.48
CA LEU A 70 -8.14 13.96 2.55
C LEU A 70 -9.50 13.90 3.22
#